data_AF-A0A356K8U4-F1
#
_entry.id   AF-A0A356K8U4-F1
#
_cell.length_a   1.000
_cell.length_b   1.000
_cell.length_c   1.000
_cell.angle_alpha   90.00
_cell.angle_beta   90.00
_cell.angle_gamma   90.00
#
_symmetry.space_group_name_H-M   'P 1'
#
loop_
_entity.id
_entity.type
_entity.pdbx_description
1 polymer ?
#
loop_
_entity_poly.entity_id
_entity_poly.type
_entity_poly.pdbx_seq_one_letter_code
_entity_poly.pdbx_strand_id
1 'polypeptide(L)'
;SKAKELIFSARKFSADEAERWGMLSAVYPQPELMNKAMELAHEIAGNSVAAVRASKQVIDAATLSESANRLEAEANQDLRGSPEQRDRFREATRKVTGR
;
A
#
# COMPACT_ATOMS: atom_id res chain seq x y z
N SER A 1 -17.04 -2.61 0.63
CA SER A 1 -15.87 -3.07 -0.15
C SER A 1 -14.82 -3.61 0.80
N LYS A 2 -13.96 -4.55 0.34
CA LYS A 2 -12.88 -5.12 1.15
C LYS A 2 -11.93 -4.05 1.71
N ALA A 3 -11.65 -2.99 0.94
CA ALA A 3 -10.85 -1.85 1.38
C ALA A 3 -11.38 -1.19 2.66
N LYS A 4 -12.69 -0.92 2.77
CA LYS A 4 -13.28 -0.30 3.98
C LYS A 4 -13.16 -1.19 5.21
N GLU A 5 -13.38 -2.49 5.06
CA GLU A 5 -13.20 -3.47 6.15
C GLU A 5 -11.77 -3.40 6.70
N LEU A 6 -10.77 -3.43 5.82
CA LEU A 6 -9.36 -3.42 6.22
C LEU A 6 -8.95 -2.08 6.86
N ILE A 7 -9.33 -0.96 6.25
CA ILE A 7 -8.99 0.39 6.74
C ILE A 7 -9.59 0.65 8.13
N PHE A 8 -10.85 0.27 8.36
CA PHE A 8 -11.53 0.55 9.63
C PHE A 8 -11.16 -0.43 10.74
N SER A 9 -10.88 -1.69 10.42
CA SER A 9 -10.53 -2.69 11.43
C SER A 9 -9.06 -2.69 11.81
N ALA A 10 -8.18 -2.17 10.94
CA ALA A 10 -6.72 -2.29 11.05
C ALA A 10 -6.24 -3.73 11.30
N ARG A 11 -7.04 -4.74 10.89
CA ARG A 11 -6.70 -6.14 11.11
C ARG A 11 -5.48 -6.54 10.28
N LYS A 12 -4.72 -7.49 10.79
CA LYS A 12 -3.66 -8.15 10.01
C LYS A 12 -4.29 -9.10 8.99
N PHE A 13 -3.58 -9.33 7.90
CA PHE A 13 -3.94 -10.27 6.84
C PHE A 13 -2.68 -10.92 6.26
N SER A 14 -2.83 -12.08 5.62
CA SER A 14 -1.72 -12.81 4.97
C SER A 14 -1.45 -12.34 3.53
N ALA A 15 -0.30 -12.71 2.98
CA ALA A 15 0.01 -12.46 1.57
C ALA A 15 -1.02 -13.14 0.64
N ASP A 16 -1.43 -14.37 0.95
CA ASP A 16 -2.43 -15.11 0.16
C ASP A 16 -3.80 -14.43 0.18
N GLU A 17 -4.19 -13.85 1.33
CA GLU A 17 -5.41 -13.03 1.41
C GLU A 17 -5.32 -11.82 0.48
N ALA A 18 -4.18 -11.11 0.50
CA ALA A 18 -3.95 -9.93 -0.31
C ALA A 18 -3.95 -10.23 -1.82
N GLU A 19 -3.36 -11.35 -2.23
CA GLU A 19 -3.41 -11.85 -3.60
C GLU A 19 -4.86 -12.15 -4.03
N ARG A 20 -5.62 -12.90 -3.22
CA ARG A 20 -7.03 -13.21 -3.52
C ARG A 20 -7.92 -11.97 -3.66
N TRP A 21 -7.57 -10.87 -2.99
CA TRP A 21 -8.31 -9.60 -3.10
C TRP A 21 -7.82 -8.71 -4.25
N GLY A 22 -6.76 -9.10 -4.96
CA GLY A 22 -6.16 -8.33 -6.04
C GLY A 22 -5.27 -7.18 -5.57
N MET A 23 -4.83 -7.18 -4.31
CA MET A 23 -3.83 -6.21 -3.82
C MET A 23 -2.40 -6.59 -4.22
N LEU A 24 -2.14 -7.90 -4.36
CA LEU A 24 -0.89 -8.44 -4.88
C LEU A 24 -1.16 -9.18 -6.18
N SER A 25 -0.23 -9.08 -7.13
CA SER A 25 -0.33 -9.79 -8.41
C SER A 25 0.03 -11.27 -8.31
N ALA A 26 0.92 -11.64 -7.37
CA ALA A 26 1.36 -13.01 -7.11
C ALA A 26 2.03 -13.13 -5.73
N VAL A 27 2.07 -14.34 -5.17
CA VAL A 27 2.84 -14.69 -3.97
C VAL A 27 3.84 -15.81 -4.29
N TYR A 28 5.09 -15.62 -3.87
CA TYR A 28 6.18 -16.58 -4.11
C TYR A 28 6.92 -16.95 -2.82
N PRO A 29 7.49 -18.17 -2.73
CA PRO A 29 8.46 -18.50 -1.70
C PRO A 29 9.66 -17.55 -1.73
N GLN A 30 10.22 -17.25 -0.55
CA GLN A 30 11.33 -16.31 -0.41
C GLN A 30 12.53 -16.58 -1.34
N PRO A 31 12.98 -17.83 -1.56
CA PRO A 31 14.10 -18.12 -2.46
C PRO A 31 13.82 -17.77 -3.94
N GLU A 32 12.54 -17.74 -4.34
CA GLU A 32 12.12 -17.51 -5.73
C GLU A 32 11.73 -16.05 -6.00
N LEU A 33 11.40 -15.30 -4.95
CA LEU A 33 10.85 -13.95 -5.03
C LEU A 33 11.66 -13.02 -5.93
N MET A 34 12.99 -12.96 -5.74
CA MET A 34 13.83 -12.06 -6.52
C MET A 34 13.88 -12.45 -7.99
N ASN A 35 13.98 -13.75 -8.29
CA ASN A 35 14.00 -14.23 -9.67
C ASN A 35 12.69 -13.88 -10.38
N LYS A 36 11.54 -14.12 -9.74
CA LYS A 36 10.24 -13.80 -10.31
C LYS A 36 9.99 -12.30 -10.49
N ALA A 37 10.46 -11.48 -9.55
CA ALA A 37 10.42 -10.03 -9.70
C ALA A 37 11.26 -9.54 -10.89
N MET A 38 12.46 -10.10 -11.06
CA MET A 38 13.34 -9.75 -12.18
C MET A 38 12.83 -10.26 -13.53
N GLU A 39 12.20 -11.44 -13.58
CA GLU A 39 11.52 -11.94 -14.79
C GLU A 39 10.47 -10.93 -15.28
N LEU A 40 9.57 -10.47 -14.39
CA LEU A 40 8.56 -9.47 -14.72
C LEU A 40 9.19 -8.12 -15.12
N ALA A 41 10.23 -7.69 -14.41
CA ALA A 41 10.92 -6.45 -14.74
C ALA A 41 11.55 -6.49 -16.14
N HIS A 42 12.17 -7.61 -16.52
CA HIS A 42 12.72 -7.80 -17.86
C HIS A 42 11.63 -7.83 -18.94
N GLU A 43 10.49 -8.47 -18.67
CA GLU A 43 9.35 -8.46 -19.58
C GLU A 43 8.84 -7.03 -19.83
N ILE A 44 8.68 -6.23 -18.77
CA ILE A 44 8.28 -4.82 -18.91
C ILE A 44 9.35 -4.02 -19.66
N ALA A 45 10.63 -4.23 -19.35
CA ALA A 45 11.74 -3.53 -19.99
C ALA A 45 11.90 -3.88 -21.49
N GLY A 46 11.42 -5.05 -21.92
CA GLY A 46 11.37 -5.44 -23.32
C GLY A 46 10.31 -4.68 -24.15
N ASN A 47 9.39 -3.95 -23.50
CA ASN A 47 8.36 -3.18 -24.19
C ASN A 47 8.82 -1.76 -24.56
N SER A 48 8.08 -1.10 -25.46
CA SER A 48 8.32 0.30 -25.82
C SER A 48 8.26 1.21 -24.59
N VAL A 49 9.36 1.93 -24.31
CA VAL A 49 9.46 2.88 -23.19
C VAL A 49 8.36 3.94 -23.27
N ALA A 50 8.07 4.45 -24.47
CA ALA A 50 7.02 5.44 -24.68
C ALA A 50 5.62 4.87 -24.37
N ALA A 51 5.34 3.64 -24.81
CA ALA A 51 4.07 2.98 -24.55
C ALA A 51 3.86 2.71 -23.05
N VAL A 52 4.88 2.15 -22.37
CA VAL A 52 4.81 1.89 -20.91
C VAL A 52 4.56 3.18 -20.13
N ARG A 53 5.22 4.29 -20.51
CA ARG A 53 5.00 5.60 -19.86
C ARG A 53 3.59 6.12 -20.10
N ALA A 54 3.12 6.10 -21.34
CA ALA A 54 1.77 6.57 -21.69
C ALA A 54 0.69 5.74 -20.98
N SER A 55 0.82 4.41 -20.96
CA SER A 55 -0.12 3.53 -20.26
C SER A 55 -0.20 3.82 -18.76
N LYS A 56 0.95 4.06 -18.10
CA LYS A 56 0.98 4.45 -16.68
C LYS A 56 0.24 5.77 -16.45
N GLN A 57 0.51 6.79 -17.27
CA GLN A 57 -0.16 8.09 -17.16
C GLN A 57 -1.68 7.99 -17.33
N VAL A 58 -2.14 7.18 -18.29
CA VAL A 58 -3.59 6.96 -18.51
C VAL A 58 -4.23 6.27 -17.31
N ILE A 59 -3.59 5.23 -16.77
CA ILE A 59 -4.09 4.52 -15.58
C ILE A 59 -4.14 5.46 -14.38
N ASP A 60 -3.08 6.23 -14.13
CA ASP A 60 -3.01 7.19 -13.04
C ASP A 60 -4.13 8.23 -13.16
N ALA A 61 -4.34 8.80 -14.35
CA ALA A 61 -5.41 9.77 -14.60
C ALA A 61 -6.81 9.17 -14.42
N ALA A 62 -7.00 7.89 -14.71
CA ALA A 62 -8.28 7.20 -14.57
C ALA A 62 -8.58 6.75 -13.12
N THR A 63 -7.56 6.60 -12.28
CA THR A 63 -7.71 5.92 -10.97
C THR A 63 -7.37 6.80 -9.77
N LEU A 64 -6.55 7.84 -9.95
CA LEU A 64 -6.13 8.72 -8.86
C LEU A 64 -7.03 9.96 -8.79
N SER A 65 -7.51 10.27 -7.59
CA SER A 65 -8.35 11.44 -7.32
C SER A 65 -7.56 12.50 -6.55
N GLU A 66 -7.32 13.64 -7.19
CA GLU A 66 -6.63 14.77 -6.55
C GLU A 66 -7.38 15.27 -5.30
N SER A 67 -8.72 15.33 -5.37
CA SER A 67 -9.54 15.69 -4.22
C SER A 67 -9.43 14.69 -3.07
N ALA A 68 -9.39 13.38 -3.37
CA ALA A 68 -9.21 12.37 -2.34
C ALA A 68 -7.82 12.46 -1.69
N ASN A 69 -6.77 12.66 -2.49
CA ASN A 69 -5.40 12.84 -1.99
C ASN A 69 -5.29 14.06 -1.07
N ARG A 70 -5.97 15.16 -1.40
CA ARG A 70 -6.01 16.36 -0.57
C ARG A 70 -6.71 16.11 0.77
N LEU A 71 -7.88 15.48 0.74
CA LEU A 71 -8.62 15.12 1.95
C LEU A 71 -7.80 14.18 2.86
N GLU A 72 -7.10 13.21 2.28
CA GLU A 72 -6.21 12.32 3.01
C GLU A 72 -5.02 13.08 3.63
N ALA A 73 -4.42 14.02 2.89
CA ALA A 73 -3.32 14.83 3.39
C ALA A 73 -3.75 15.73 4.57
N GLU A 74 -4.89 16.42 4.44
CA GLU A 74 -5.48 17.24 5.51
C GLU A 74 -5.78 16.40 6.76
N ALA A 75 -6.48 15.28 6.60
CA ALA A 75 -6.79 14.38 7.72
C ALA A 75 -5.52 13.84 8.40
N ASN A 76 -4.51 13.45 7.62
CA ASN A 76 -3.24 13.00 8.17
C ASN A 76 -2.50 14.11 8.92
N GLN A 77 -2.53 15.35 8.41
CA GLN A 77 -1.90 16.50 9.05
C GLN A 77 -2.56 16.81 10.39
N ASP A 78 -3.88 16.76 10.47
CA ASP A 78 -4.63 17.04 11.70
C ASP A 78 -4.47 15.95 12.76
N LEU A 79 -4.47 14.69 12.34
CA LEU A 79 -4.42 13.54 13.25
C LEU A 79 -2.99 13.24 13.74
N ARG A 80 -1.96 13.42 12.90
CA ARG A 80 -0.57 13.16 13.30
C ARG A 80 -0.07 14.23 14.25
N GLY A 81 0.44 13.82 15.41
CA GLY A 81 0.88 14.74 16.45
C GLY A 81 -0.25 15.31 17.33
N SER A 82 -1.51 14.94 17.04
CA SER A 82 -2.65 15.23 17.92
C SER A 82 -2.44 14.66 19.32
N PRO A 83 -3.08 15.24 20.36
CA PRO A 83 -3.03 14.69 21.72
C PRO A 83 -3.41 13.20 21.77
N GLU A 84 -4.49 12.81 21.07
CA GLU A 84 -4.95 11.42 21.00
C GLU A 84 -3.87 10.49 20.41
N GLN A 85 -3.25 10.89 19.30
CA GLN A 85 -2.20 10.08 18.67
C GLN A 85 -0.98 9.93 19.58
N ARG A 86 -0.57 10.99 20.29
CA ARG A 86 0.56 10.97 21.23
C ARG A 86 0.29 10.09 22.44
N ASP A 87 -0.94 10.09 22.94
CA ASP A 87 -1.35 9.26 24.07
C ASP A 87 -1.40 7.78 23.70
N ARG A 88 -2.02 7.45 22.56
CA ARG A 88 -2.02 6.07 22.05
C ARG A 88 -0.63 5.56 21.74
N PHE A 89 0.25 6.40 21.18
CA PHE A 89 1.62 6.02 20.92
C PHE A 89 2.37 5.71 22.22
N ARG A 90 2.25 6.55 23.25
CA ARG A 90 2.85 6.29 24.57
C ARG A 90 2.35 5.00 25.20
N GLU A 91 1.04 4.74 25.13
CA GLU A 91 0.46 3.48 25.64
C GLU A 91 1.01 2.27 24.88
N ALA A 92 1.09 2.35 23.55
CA ALA A 92 1.64 1.29 22.71
C ALA A 92 3.14 1.07 23.01
N THR A 93 3.94 2.12 23.17
CA THR A 93 5.35 2.02 23.54
C THR A 93 5.50 1.29 24.87
N ARG A 94 4.74 1.67 25.91
CA ARG A 94 4.77 0.99 27.21
C ARG A 94 4.44 -0.50 27.12
N LYS A 95 3.44 -0.87 26.30
CA LYS A 95 3.07 -2.28 26.06
C LYS A 95 4.19 -3.08 25.41
N VAL A 96 5.01 -2.46 24.56
CA VAL A 96 6.10 -3.14 23.83
C VAL A 96 7.41 -3.14 24.62
N THR A 97 7.76 -2.04 25.30
CA THR A 97 9.04 -1.88 25.99
C THR A 97 9.00 -2.21 27.48
N GLY A 98 7.81 -2.32 28.08
CA GLY A 98 7.62 -2.61 29.50
C GLY A 98 8.03 -1.50 30.46
N ARG A 99 8.34 -0.29 29.96
CA ARG A 99 8.66 0.92 30.75
C ARG A 99 7.64 2.01 30.49
#